data_AF-A0A3S1ZK66-F1
#
_entry.id   AF-A0A3S1ZK66-F1
#
_cell.length_a   1.000
_cell.length_b   1.000
_cell.length_c   1.000
_cell.angle_alpha   90.00
_cell.angle_beta   90.00
_cell.angle_gamma   90.00
#
_symmetry.space_group_name_H-M   'P 1'
#
loop_
_entity.id
_entity.type
_entity.pdbx_description
1 polymer ?
#
loop_
_entity_poly.entity_id
_entity_poly.type
_entity_poly.pdbx_seq_one_letter_code
_entity_poly.pdbx_strand_id
1 'polypeptide(L)' 'KPGYLKECRKYCPSLKLADLLPHEAGIRAQAVRKDGALIHDFLFAQTDRMLHVCNAPSPAATSAIPIAEMIRDRLIQGC' A
#
# COMPACT_ATOMS: atom_id res chain seq x y z
N LYS A 1 -9.77 -20.09 -8.94
CA LYS A 1 -8.50 -19.66 -8.30
C LYS A 1 -7.84 -20.82 -7.53
N PRO A 2 -7.33 -21.85 -8.23
CA PRO A 2 -6.73 -23.02 -7.56
C PRO A 2 -5.50 -22.66 -6.71
N GLY A 3 -4.70 -21.66 -7.15
CA GLY A 3 -3.54 -21.18 -6.40
C GLY A 3 -3.89 -20.54 -5.05
N TYR A 4 -4.83 -19.59 -5.03
CA TYR A 4 -5.25 -18.93 -3.78
C TYR A 4 -5.87 -19.92 -2.77
N LEU A 5 -6.76 -20.81 -3.24
CA LEU A 5 -7.35 -21.86 -2.40
C LEU A 5 -6.29 -22.78 -1.78
N LYS A 6 -5.25 -23.14 -2.54
CA LYS A 6 -4.12 -23.94 -2.04
C LYS A 6 -3.40 -23.25 -0.89
N GLU A 7 -3.17 -21.94 -0.98
CA GLU A 7 -2.54 -21.16 0.08
C GLU A 7 -3.43 -21.05 1.32
N CYS A 8 -4.72 -20.75 1.16
CA CYS A 8 -5.67 -20.69 2.28
C CYS A 8 -5.76 -22.02 3.05
N ARG A 9 -5.66 -23.16 2.34
CA ARG A 9 -5.71 -24.49 2.96
C ARG A 9 -4.53 -24.83 3.87
N LYS A 10 -3.43 -24.07 3.81
CA LYS A 10 -2.35 -24.18 4.81
C LYS A 10 -2.84 -23.79 6.22
N TYR A 11 -3.86 -22.93 6.30
CA TYR A 11 -4.45 -22.45 7.56
C TYR A 11 -5.82 -23.05 7.85
N CYS A 12 -6.62 -23.36 6.82
CA CYS A 12 -7.94 -23.96 6.95
C CYS A 12 -8.14 -25.11 5.93
N PRO A 13 -7.74 -26.35 6.26
CA PRO A 13 -7.75 -27.46 5.31
C PRO A 13 -9.14 -27.86 4.78
N SER A 14 -10.21 -27.59 5.54
CA SER A 14 -11.58 -27.93 5.18
C SER A 14 -12.19 -27.01 4.12
N LEU A 15 -11.54 -25.90 3.76
CA LEU A 15 -12.05 -24.91 2.80
C LEU A 15 -12.25 -25.53 1.41
N LYS A 16 -13.41 -25.27 0.81
CA LYS A 16 -13.81 -25.71 -0.52
C LYS A 16 -13.84 -24.53 -1.49
N LEU A 17 -13.83 -24.83 -2.78
CA LEU A 17 -13.92 -23.78 -3.80
C LEU A 17 -15.21 -22.97 -3.71
N ALA A 18 -16.32 -23.62 -3.34
CA ALA A 18 -17.62 -22.98 -3.17
C ALA A 18 -17.67 -21.97 -2.01
N ASP A 19 -16.72 -22.04 -1.07
CA ASP A 19 -16.62 -21.08 0.04
C ASP A 19 -15.95 -19.77 -0.40
N LEU A 20 -15.36 -19.74 -1.60
CA LEU A 20 -14.73 -18.53 -2.16
C LEU A 20 -15.74 -17.74 -2.99
N LEU A 21 -16.13 -16.58 -2.46
CA LEU A 21 -16.97 -15.62 -3.18
C LEU A 21 -16.17 -14.84 -4.24
N PRO A 22 -16.86 -14.27 -5.25
CA PRO A 22 -16.23 -13.31 -6.16
C PRO A 22 -15.61 -12.15 -5.38
N HIS A 23 -14.43 -11.71 -5.81
CA HIS A 23 -13.80 -10.50 -5.30
C HIS A 23 -13.03 -9.83 -6.42
N GLU A 24 -13.00 -8.50 -6.37
CA GLU A 24 -12.20 -7.69 -7.28
C GLU A 24 -10.74 -7.69 -6.83
N ALA A 25 -9.82 -7.56 -7.78
CA ALA A 25 -8.41 -7.42 -7.46
C ALA A 25 -8.14 -6.01 -6.93
N GLY A 26 -7.54 -5.91 -5.73
CA GLY A 26 -7.02 -4.64 -5.22
C GLY A 26 -5.69 -4.28 -5.89
N ILE A 27 -5.56 -3.03 -6.34
CA ILE A 27 -4.31 -2.48 -6.90
C ILE A 27 -3.69 -1.55 -5.87
N ARG A 28 -2.41 -1.76 -5.53
CA ARG A 28 -1.65 -0.84 -4.69
C ARG A 28 -0.93 0.17 -5.57
N ALA A 29 -1.13 1.46 -5.31
CA ALA A 29 -0.26 2.51 -5.82
C ALA A 29 1.11 2.35 -5.12
N GLN A 30 2.06 1.71 -5.81
CA GLN A 30 3.39 1.38 -5.31
C GLN A 30 4.43 1.92 -6.28
N ALA A 31 5.35 2.73 -5.78
CA ALA A 31 6.43 3.26 -6.58
C ALA A 31 7.48 2.17 -6.89
N VAL A 32 7.96 2.19 -8.13
CA VAL A 32 8.97 1.26 -8.65
C VAL A 32 10.18 2.06 -9.10
N ARG A 33 11.36 1.68 -8.62
CA ARG A 33 12.63 2.31 -9.03
C ARG A 33 13.01 1.87 -10.44
N LYS A 34 13.94 2.60 -11.07
CA LYS A 34 14.42 2.31 -12.43
C LYS A 34 15.05 0.91 -12.57
N ASP A 35 15.57 0.35 -11.49
CA ASP A 35 16.12 -1.02 -11.41
C ASP A 35 15.04 -2.10 -11.19
N GLY A 36 13.76 -1.72 -11.13
CA GLY A 36 12.63 -2.62 -10.89
C GLY A 36 12.33 -2.88 -9.41
N ALA A 37 13.12 -2.34 -8.48
CA ALA A 37 12.89 -2.54 -7.05
C ALA A 37 11.64 -1.77 -6.56
N LEU A 38 10.84 -2.41 -5.71
CA LEU A 38 9.70 -1.75 -5.05
C LEU A 38 10.20 -0.84 -3.92
N ILE A 39 9.64 0.36 -3.84
CA ILE A 39 9.90 1.25 -2.71
C ILE A 39 9.00 0.84 -1.56
N HIS A 40 9.58 0.39 -0.45
CA HIS A 40 8.79 -0.10 0.68
C HIS A 40 8.38 0.97 1.68
N ASP A 41 8.97 2.17 1.58
CA ASP A 41 8.76 3.29 2.49
C ASP A 41 8.08 4.47 1.78
N PHE A 42 7.77 5.55 2.51
CA PHE A 42 7.32 6.79 1.92
C PHE A 42 8.35 7.36 0.94
N LEU A 43 7.86 7.86 -0.18
CA LEU A 43 8.66 8.63 -1.12
C LEU A 43 8.04 10.02 -1.26
N PHE A 44 8.81 11.03 -0.90
CA PHE A 44 8.42 12.42 -1.09
C PHE A 44 9.29 13.09 -2.15
N ALA A 45 8.69 13.96 -2.95
CA ALA A 45 9.42 14.92 -3.78
C ALA A 45 8.94 16.33 -3.41
N GLN A 46 9.86 17.28 -3.31
CA GLN A 46 9.54 18.63 -2.82
C GLN A 46 10.09 19.70 -3.76
N THR A 47 9.31 20.76 -3.92
CA THR A 47 9.70 22.03 -4.53
C THR A 47 9.42 23.16 -3.54
N ASP A 48 9.82 24.38 -3.85
CA ASP A 48 9.60 25.56 -2.99
C ASP A 48 8.14 25.76 -2.55
N ARG A 49 7.16 25.25 -3.31
CA ARG A 49 5.73 25.45 -3.02
C ARG A 49 4.90 24.17 -3.03
N MET A 50 5.51 22.99 -3.16
CA MET A 50 4.77 21.74 -3.28
C MET A 50 5.50 20.59 -2.57
N LEU A 51 4.72 19.76 -1.88
CA LEU A 51 5.14 18.46 -1.37
C LEU A 51 4.33 17.38 -2.09
N HIS A 52 5.01 16.53 -2.85
CA HIS A 52 4.42 15.39 -3.54
C HIS A 52 4.64 14.12 -2.71
N VAL A 53 3.56 13.39 -2.44
CA VAL A 53 3.62 12.05 -1.84
C VAL A 53 3.60 11.03 -2.97
N CYS A 54 4.78 10.63 -3.42
CA CYS A 54 4.97 9.74 -4.57
C CYS A 54 4.82 8.26 -4.21
N ASN A 55 5.00 7.90 -2.94
CA ASN A 55 4.72 6.57 -2.40
C ASN A 55 4.23 6.71 -0.96
N ALA A 56 3.17 5.98 -0.62
CA ALA A 56 2.65 5.88 0.74
C ALA A 56 2.28 4.41 0.99
N PRO A 57 3.18 3.61 1.58
CA PRO A 57 2.97 2.18 1.75
C PRO A 57 1.90 1.87 2.80
N SER A 58 1.57 0.58 2.91
CA SER A 58 0.65 0.10 3.93
C SER A 58 1.18 0.41 5.35
N PRO A 59 0.30 0.82 6.28
CA PRO A 59 -1.14 0.83 6.14
C PRO A 59 -1.69 2.25 5.95
N ALA A 60 -1.45 2.82 4.75
CA ALA A 60 -1.95 4.14 4.36
C ALA A 60 -3.44 4.38 4.72
N ALA A 61 -4.30 3.36 4.57
CA ALA A 61 -5.71 3.47 4.93
C ALA A 61 -5.97 3.43 6.45
N THR A 62 -5.33 2.54 7.22
CA THR A 62 -5.63 2.41 8.66
C THR A 62 -4.92 3.45 9.51
N SER A 63 -3.81 4.02 9.02
CA SER A 63 -3.03 5.06 9.69
C SER A 63 -3.16 6.42 9.01
N ALA A 64 -4.24 6.65 8.27
CA ALA A 64 -4.45 7.86 7.48
C ALA A 64 -4.31 9.15 8.31
N ILE A 65 -4.80 9.18 9.56
CA ILE A 65 -4.74 10.36 10.43
C ILE A 65 -3.30 10.68 10.85
N PRO A 66 -2.53 9.77 11.49
CA PRO A 66 -1.12 10.01 11.78
C PRO A 66 -0.28 10.34 10.54
N ILE A 67 -0.58 9.71 9.39
CA ILE A 67 0.10 10.01 8.12
C ILE A 67 -0.19 11.44 7.66
N ALA A 68 -1.43 11.90 7.80
CA ALA A 68 -1.80 13.27 7.47
C ALA A 68 -1.08 14.28 8.37
N GLU A 69 -0.95 14.01 9.68
CA GLU A 69 -0.18 14.84 10.61
C GLU A 69 1.30 14.91 10.22
N MET A 70 1.91 13.78 9.91
CA MET A 70 3.29 13.72 9.41
C MET A 70 3.49 14.54 8.12
N ILE A 71 2.56 14.43 7.17
CA ILE A 71 2.60 15.17 5.91
C ILE A 71 2.46 16.68 6.17
N ARG A 72 1.51 17.08 7.03
CA ARG A 72 1.30 18.48 7.45
C ARG A 72 2.57 19.06 8.05
N ASP A 73 3.19 18.35 9.00
CA ASP A 73 4.38 18.85 9.70
C ASP A 73 5.55 19.04 8.74
N ARG A 74 5.74 18.10 7.80
CA ARG A 74 6.74 18.23 6.74
C ARG A 74 6.47 19.41 5.82
N LEU A 75 5.21 19.70 5.50
CA LEU A 75 4.82 20.82 4.67
C LEU A 75 5.15 22.17 5.34
N ILE A 76 4.93 22.28 6.65
CA ILE A 76 5.15 23.52 7.41
C ILE A 76 6.64 23.76 7.69
N GLN A 77 7.43 22.72 7.94
CA GLN A 77 8.87 22.84 8.20
C GLN A 77 9.69 23.20 6.95
N GLY A 78 9.12 23.05 5.75
CA GLY A 78 9.76 23.33 4.47
C GLY A 78 9.58 24.76 3.94
N CYS A 79 9.00 25.67 4.73
CA CYS A 79 8.88 27.10 4.45
C CYS A 79 9.83 27.93 5.31
#